data_AF-A0A1I6XLK9-F1
#
_entry.id   AF-A0A1I6XLK9-F1
#
_cell.length_a   1.000
_cell.length_b   1.000
_cell.length_c   1.000
_cell.angle_alpha   90.00
_cell.angle_beta   90.00
_cell.angle_gamma   90.00
#
_symmetry.space_group_name_H-M   'P 1'
#
loop_
_entity.id
_entity.type
_entity.pdbx_description
1 polymer ?
#
loop_
_entity_poly.entity_id
_entity_poly.type
_entity_poly.pdbx_seq_one_letter_code
_entity_poly.pdbx_strand_id
1 'polypeptide(L)'
;MKTTLLLFLLFNLTLSHAQTDSTILVETPNAENALYVYDSLLQTKLLHYQYFNHCDLDGDGISDSLTFISNGGAHAYFHPVVVLSSDNTEQAFTNLTLDMPFLHTTDTLTESTQFFIKDFDEDGKDEIYLKVENEDATKQESETHYKEVILDYKKGELVVEKVVRFEVEKH
;
A
#
# COMPACT_ATOMS: atom_id res chain seq x y z
N MET A 1 -53.60 51.57 31.09
CA MET A 1 -54.11 51.10 29.77
C MET A 1 -52.96 50.31 29.13
N LYS A 2 -53.18 49.09 28.59
CA LYS A 2 -53.68 48.80 27.22
C LYS A 2 -52.90 49.61 26.16
N THR A 3 -52.28 49.05 25.10
CA THR A 3 -52.17 47.68 24.53
C THR A 3 -51.05 47.73 23.43
N THR A 4 -50.38 46.70 22.91
CA THR A 4 -50.45 45.21 22.93
C THR A 4 -49.04 44.63 22.65
N LEU A 5 -48.72 43.39 23.07
CA LEU A 5 -47.55 42.62 22.62
C LEU A 5 -47.80 42.02 21.23
N LEU A 6 -46.90 42.24 20.25
CA LEU A 6 -46.92 41.46 18.99
C LEU A 6 -45.52 40.90 18.67
N LEU A 7 -45.40 39.59 18.80
CA LEU A 7 -44.24 38.79 18.43
C LEU A 7 -44.24 38.58 16.91
N PHE A 8 -43.18 38.98 16.21
CA PHE A 8 -42.96 38.64 14.80
C PHE A 8 -41.71 37.78 14.63
N LEU A 9 -41.89 36.47 14.84
CA LEU A 9 -40.84 35.47 14.68
C LEU A 9 -40.66 35.15 13.19
N LEU A 10 -39.74 35.85 12.52
CA LEU A 10 -39.42 35.60 11.11
C LEU A 10 -38.68 34.26 10.97
N PHE A 11 -39.43 33.21 10.64
CA PHE A 11 -38.91 31.90 10.30
C PHE A 11 -38.13 31.95 8.98
N ASN A 12 -36.80 31.87 9.06
CA ASN A 12 -35.94 31.71 7.89
C ASN A 12 -36.03 30.28 7.36
N LEU A 13 -37.07 29.99 6.57
CA LEU A 13 -37.21 28.75 5.82
C LEU A 13 -36.33 28.77 4.56
N THR A 14 -35.03 28.71 4.75
CA THR A 14 -34.11 28.27 3.70
C THR A 14 -34.36 26.79 3.44
N LEU A 15 -34.99 26.44 2.31
CA LEU A 15 -35.06 25.06 1.86
C LEU A 15 -33.65 24.61 1.46
N SER A 16 -32.92 24.03 2.42
CA SER A 16 -31.78 23.18 2.15
C SER A 16 -32.25 22.02 1.29
N HIS A 17 -32.13 22.17 -0.03
CA HIS A 17 -32.12 21.06 -0.95
C HIS A 17 -30.84 20.29 -0.67
N ALA A 18 -30.90 19.38 0.30
CA ALA A 18 -29.91 18.34 0.42
C ALA A 18 -29.89 17.62 -0.93
N GLN A 19 -28.77 17.76 -1.66
CA GLN A 19 -28.52 16.91 -2.80
C GLN A 19 -28.60 15.48 -2.29
N THR A 20 -29.50 14.68 -2.85
CA THR A 20 -29.41 13.23 -2.72
C THR A 20 -28.24 12.80 -3.59
N ASP A 21 -27.01 13.06 -3.12
CA ASP A 21 -25.83 12.45 -3.67
C ASP A 21 -26.07 10.94 -3.63
N SER A 22 -26.04 10.33 -4.81
CA SER A 22 -26.09 8.88 -4.93
C SER A 22 -24.73 8.37 -4.48
N THR A 23 -24.54 8.25 -3.16
CA THR A 23 -23.33 7.73 -2.52
C THR A 23 -23.19 6.26 -2.89
N ILE A 24 -22.67 6.01 -4.09
CA ILE A 24 -22.09 4.74 -4.47
C ILE A 24 -21.01 4.47 -3.43
N LEU A 25 -21.21 3.42 -2.62
CA LEU A 25 -20.21 2.98 -1.68
C LEU A 25 -19.03 2.48 -2.52
N VAL A 26 -17.93 3.24 -2.52
CA VAL A 26 -16.68 2.79 -3.11
C VAL A 26 -16.12 1.72 -2.18
N GLU A 27 -16.21 0.47 -2.61
CA GLU A 27 -15.60 -0.65 -1.90
C GLU A 27 -14.08 -0.47 -1.92
N THR A 28 -13.43 -0.66 -0.76
CA THR A 28 -11.96 -0.68 -0.69
C THR A 28 -11.47 -1.90 -1.48
N PRO A 29 -10.60 -1.74 -2.51
CA PRO A 29 -10.02 -2.89 -3.20
C PRO A 29 -9.26 -3.79 -2.23
N ASN A 30 -9.16 -5.10 -2.50
CA ASN A 30 -8.41 -6.05 -1.66
C ASN A 30 -8.81 -5.95 -0.17
N ALA A 31 -10.12 -5.86 0.09
CA ALA A 31 -10.72 -5.56 1.39
C ALA A 31 -10.35 -6.59 2.48
N GLU A 32 -10.04 -7.82 2.09
CA GLU A 32 -9.58 -8.91 2.96
C GLU A 32 -8.26 -8.59 3.67
N ASN A 33 -7.39 -7.80 3.04
CA ASN A 33 -6.09 -7.38 3.56
C ASN A 33 -6.07 -5.92 4.03
N ALA A 34 -7.20 -5.20 3.91
CA ALA A 34 -7.29 -3.75 4.11
C ALA A 34 -7.58 -3.35 5.56
N LEU A 35 -6.70 -2.55 6.18
CA LEU A 35 -6.89 -1.97 7.50
C LEU A 35 -6.75 -0.43 7.47
N TYR A 36 -7.71 0.28 8.07
CA TYR A 36 -7.61 1.74 8.24
C TYR A 36 -7.08 2.11 9.63
N VAL A 37 -5.77 2.40 9.71
CA VAL A 37 -5.07 2.78 10.95
C VAL A 37 -5.09 4.31 11.11
N TYR A 38 -5.24 4.82 12.33
CA TYR A 38 -5.19 6.26 12.59
C TYR A 38 -3.75 6.72 12.83
N ASP A 39 -3.26 7.60 11.96
CA ASP A 39 -1.97 8.26 12.13
C ASP A 39 -2.14 9.58 12.92
N SER A 40 -1.34 9.73 13.98
CA SER A 40 -1.44 10.87 14.90
C SER A 40 -0.70 12.13 14.46
N LEU A 41 0.24 12.02 13.50
CA LEU A 41 1.04 13.11 12.95
C LEU A 41 0.29 13.83 11.81
N LEU A 42 -0.30 13.04 10.91
CA LEU A 42 -1.14 13.46 9.79
C LEU A 42 -2.61 13.67 10.20
N GLN A 43 -2.99 13.25 11.42
CA GLN A 43 -4.33 13.37 12.02
C GLN A 43 -5.45 12.75 11.16
N THR A 44 -5.13 11.69 10.42
CA THR A 44 -6.02 11.04 9.44
C THR A 44 -5.98 9.53 9.59
N LYS A 45 -6.85 8.82 8.86
CA LYS A 45 -6.74 7.37 8.71
C LYS A 45 -5.94 7.04 7.45
N LEU A 46 -4.84 6.32 7.61
CA LEU A 46 -4.09 5.73 6.51
C LEU A 46 -4.66 4.36 6.17
N LEU A 47 -4.69 4.02 4.88
CA LEU A 47 -4.98 2.66 4.42
C LEU A 47 -3.69 1.84 4.48
N HIS A 48 -3.75 0.70 5.15
CA HIS A 48 -2.70 -0.30 5.21
C HIS A 48 -3.19 -1.55 4.47
N TYR A 49 -2.33 -2.20 3.68
CA TYR A 49 -2.55 -3.57 3.21
C TYR A 49 -1.60 -4.51 3.95
N GLN A 50 -2.13 -5.57 4.56
CA GLN A 50 -1.39 -6.41 5.50
C GLN A 50 -1.31 -7.87 5.03
N TYR A 51 -0.11 -8.44 5.09
CA TYR A 51 0.22 -9.78 4.62
C TYR A 51 1.04 -10.48 5.71
N PHE A 52 0.37 -11.27 6.54
CA PHE A 52 0.92 -11.84 7.79
C PHE A 52 1.15 -13.37 7.76
N ASN A 53 0.93 -14.02 6.62
CA ASN A 53 1.07 -15.48 6.44
C ASN A 53 1.50 -15.77 4.98
N HIS A 54 2.49 -15.04 4.47
CA HIS A 54 2.81 -14.99 3.04
C HIS A 54 4.30 -15.09 2.67
N CYS A 55 5.21 -14.90 3.63
CA CYS A 55 6.66 -15.02 3.42
C CYS A 55 7.35 -15.52 4.69
N ASP A 56 8.39 -16.33 4.52
CA ASP A 56 9.43 -16.61 5.52
C ASP A 56 10.76 -16.05 4.95
N LEU A 57 11.09 -14.81 5.31
CA LEU A 57 12.20 -14.07 4.70
C LEU A 57 13.54 -14.40 5.36
N ASP A 58 13.56 -14.77 6.64
CA ASP A 58 14.81 -15.06 7.37
C ASP A 58 15.11 -16.56 7.56
N GLY A 59 14.16 -17.44 7.25
CA GLY A 59 14.32 -18.88 7.15
C GLY A 59 14.15 -19.63 8.48
N ASP A 60 13.47 -19.04 9.47
CA ASP A 60 13.25 -19.67 10.78
C ASP A 60 12.05 -20.63 10.83
N GLY A 61 11.18 -20.61 9.80
CA GLY A 61 9.97 -21.43 9.68
C GLY A 61 8.68 -20.75 10.16
N ILE A 62 8.73 -19.46 10.52
CA ILE A 62 7.60 -18.64 10.96
C ILE A 62 7.38 -17.51 9.96
N SER A 63 6.12 -17.21 9.60
CA SER A 63 5.87 -16.17 8.60
C SER A 63 6.06 -14.76 9.16
N ASP A 64 6.78 -13.94 8.41
CA ASP A 64 7.03 -12.53 8.70
C ASP A 64 5.81 -11.65 8.43
N SER A 65 5.86 -10.43 8.97
CA SER A 65 4.79 -9.45 8.83
C SER A 65 5.13 -8.39 7.79
N LEU A 66 4.51 -8.45 6.62
CA LEU A 66 4.61 -7.41 5.58
C LEU A 66 3.37 -6.50 5.62
N THR A 67 3.56 -5.19 5.77
CA THR A 67 2.49 -4.18 5.72
C THR A 67 2.85 -3.05 4.76
N PHE A 68 1.99 -2.77 3.79
CA PHE A 68 2.11 -1.63 2.88
C PHE A 68 1.32 -0.43 3.42
N ILE A 69 2.00 0.66 3.77
CA ILE A 69 1.42 1.84 4.41
C ILE A 69 1.19 2.96 3.38
N SER A 70 -0.05 3.42 3.24
CA SER A 70 -0.42 4.55 2.38
C SER A 70 0.17 5.88 2.86
N ASN A 71 0.55 6.73 1.91
CA ASN A 71 0.88 8.14 2.13
C ASN A 71 -0.31 9.04 2.53
N GLY A 72 -1.54 8.52 2.57
CA GLY A 72 -2.76 9.27 2.90
C GLY A 72 -3.23 10.24 1.79
N GLY A 73 -2.66 10.16 0.59
CA GLY A 73 -3.04 10.96 -0.56
C GLY A 73 -4.33 10.50 -1.23
N ALA A 74 -4.97 11.40 -2.00
CA ALA A 74 -6.14 11.06 -2.82
C ALA A 74 -5.82 10.10 -3.98
N HIS A 75 -4.58 10.15 -4.48
CA HIS A 75 -3.94 9.03 -5.16
C HIS A 75 -2.97 8.42 -4.15
N ALA A 76 -3.34 7.26 -3.61
CA ALA A 76 -2.61 6.62 -2.52
C ALA A 76 -1.42 5.83 -3.07
N TYR A 77 -0.20 6.28 -2.75
CA TYR A 77 1.00 5.46 -2.92
C TYR A 77 1.34 4.80 -1.58
N PHE A 78 1.84 3.58 -1.65
CA PHE A 78 2.16 2.75 -0.49
C PHE A 78 3.65 2.44 -0.45
N HIS A 79 4.20 2.22 0.75
CA HIS A 79 5.56 1.71 0.94
C HIS A 79 5.53 0.49 1.87
N PRO A 80 6.40 -0.52 1.68
CA PRO A 80 6.44 -1.69 2.54
C PRO A 80 7.17 -1.39 3.85
N VAL A 81 6.63 -1.97 4.92
CA VAL A 81 7.25 -2.17 6.23
C VAL A 81 7.23 -3.66 6.50
N VAL A 82 8.39 -4.22 6.82
CA VAL A 82 8.56 -5.63 7.20
C VAL A 82 8.89 -5.69 8.68
N VAL A 83 8.33 -6.68 9.39
CA VAL A 83 8.78 -7.08 10.73
C VAL A 83 9.15 -8.55 10.68
N LEU A 84 10.42 -8.86 10.97
CA LEU A 84 10.93 -10.23 11.01
C LEU A 84 10.41 -10.96 12.25
N SER A 85 10.07 -12.23 12.08
CA SER A 85 9.47 -13.08 13.11
C SER A 85 10.48 -13.52 14.16
N SER A 86 11.72 -13.81 13.76
CA SER A 86 12.78 -14.35 14.62
C SER A 86 13.26 -13.39 15.71
N ASP A 87 13.30 -12.08 15.44
CA ASP A 87 13.83 -11.05 16.36
C ASP A 87 12.90 -9.84 16.59
N ASN A 88 11.82 -9.69 15.81
CA ASN A 88 10.88 -8.56 15.82
C ASN A 88 11.50 -7.21 15.36
N THR A 89 12.56 -7.24 14.56
CA THR A 89 13.14 -6.05 13.91
C THR A 89 12.19 -5.53 12.81
N GLU A 90 11.80 -4.26 12.93
CA GLU A 90 11.00 -3.53 11.94
C GLU A 90 11.91 -2.78 10.95
N GLN A 91 11.67 -2.94 9.64
CA GLN A 91 12.37 -2.24 8.57
C GLN A 91 11.37 -1.64 7.56
N ALA A 92 11.39 -0.31 7.44
CA ALA A 92 10.49 0.46 6.57
C ALA A 92 11.21 1.02 5.34
N PHE A 93 10.77 0.65 4.13
CA PHE A 93 11.40 1.05 2.87
C PHE A 93 10.64 2.22 2.22
N THR A 94 10.66 3.38 2.87
CA THR A 94 9.89 4.58 2.47
C THR A 94 10.22 5.14 1.08
N ASN A 95 11.32 4.69 0.46
CA ASN A 95 11.77 5.03 -0.91
C ASN A 95 11.34 4.02 -1.99
N LEU A 96 10.56 3.00 -1.62
CA LEU A 96 10.02 1.96 -2.50
C LEU A 96 8.49 2.10 -2.57
N THR A 97 8.04 3.10 -3.31
CA THR A 97 6.63 3.50 -3.44
C THR A 97 5.95 2.81 -4.61
N LEU A 98 4.76 2.22 -4.41
CA LEU A 98 3.92 1.66 -5.48
C LEU A 98 2.43 1.96 -5.27
N ASP A 99 1.67 1.93 -6.37
CA ASP A 99 0.21 1.89 -6.37
C ASP A 99 -0.27 0.42 -6.35
N MET A 100 -1.47 0.17 -5.83
CA MET A 100 -2.13 -1.14 -5.80
C MET A 100 -1.22 -2.32 -5.37
N PRO A 101 -0.69 -2.33 -4.13
CA PRO A 101 0.21 -3.39 -3.62
C PRO A 101 -0.58 -4.67 -3.29
N PHE A 102 -1.15 -5.30 -4.31
CA PHE A 102 -1.95 -6.51 -4.21
C PHE A 102 -1.07 -7.71 -4.56
N LEU A 103 -0.97 -8.69 -3.64
CA LEU A 103 -0.15 -9.88 -3.85
C LEU A 103 -0.63 -10.61 -5.11
N HIS A 104 0.27 -10.80 -6.08
CA HIS A 104 -0.09 -11.48 -7.32
C HIS A 104 -0.34 -12.99 -7.07
N THR A 105 -1.51 -13.47 -7.47
CA THR A 105 -2.03 -14.80 -7.12
C THR A 105 -1.72 -15.92 -8.12
N THR A 106 -0.73 -15.71 -8.98
CA THR A 106 -0.22 -16.73 -9.91
C THR A 106 1.28 -16.88 -9.75
N ASP A 107 1.80 -18.09 -9.91
CA ASP A 107 3.22 -18.43 -9.69
C ASP A 107 4.18 -17.83 -10.76
N THR A 108 3.69 -16.88 -11.57
CA THR A 108 4.37 -16.33 -12.74
C THR A 108 4.41 -14.81 -12.69
N LEU A 109 5.60 -14.24 -12.78
CA LEU A 109 5.80 -12.80 -12.97
C LEU A 109 5.32 -12.35 -14.35
N THR A 110 4.55 -11.28 -14.37
CA THR A 110 4.03 -10.64 -15.60
C THR A 110 4.47 -9.19 -15.66
N GLU A 111 4.42 -8.57 -16.84
CA GLU A 111 4.67 -7.12 -17.00
C GLU A 111 3.78 -6.26 -16.08
N SER A 112 2.56 -6.74 -15.78
CA SER A 112 1.57 -6.14 -14.89
C SER A 112 1.76 -6.45 -13.39
N THR A 113 2.69 -7.32 -13.01
CA THR A 113 2.89 -7.71 -11.61
C THR A 113 3.55 -6.56 -10.84
N GLN A 114 2.87 -6.04 -9.82
CA GLN A 114 3.35 -4.94 -8.97
C GLN A 114 4.05 -5.44 -7.70
N PHE A 115 3.54 -6.52 -7.12
CA PHE A 115 4.05 -7.13 -5.89
C PHE A 115 3.89 -8.66 -5.98
N PHE A 116 4.95 -9.38 -5.67
CA PHE A 116 5.01 -10.84 -5.69
C PHE A 116 5.97 -11.35 -4.61
N ILE A 117 5.74 -12.56 -4.12
CA ILE A 117 6.60 -13.23 -3.13
C ILE A 117 6.93 -14.62 -3.66
N LYS A 118 8.21 -14.99 -3.60
CA LYS A 118 8.72 -16.31 -3.96
C LYS A 118 10.15 -16.47 -3.45
N ASP A 119 10.58 -17.68 -3.13
CA ASP A 119 11.97 -18.10 -3.22
C ASP A 119 12.48 -17.96 -4.68
N PHE A 120 13.41 -17.02 -4.94
CA PHE A 120 13.95 -16.75 -6.28
C PHE A 120 15.29 -17.44 -6.58
N ASP A 121 16.14 -17.71 -5.58
CA ASP A 121 17.47 -18.31 -5.79
C ASP A 121 17.63 -19.77 -5.30
N GLU A 122 16.54 -20.37 -4.82
CA GLU A 122 16.38 -21.74 -4.33
C GLU A 122 17.18 -22.06 -3.04
N ASP A 123 17.44 -21.06 -2.19
CA ASP A 123 18.09 -21.26 -0.87
C ASP A 123 17.12 -21.62 0.28
N GLY A 124 15.80 -21.49 0.07
CA GLY A 124 14.76 -21.89 1.01
C GLY A 124 14.16 -20.77 1.86
N LYS A 125 14.43 -19.50 1.53
CA LYS A 125 13.71 -18.32 2.04
C LYS A 125 12.84 -17.73 0.94
N ASP A 126 11.85 -16.92 1.31
CA ASP A 126 11.10 -16.09 0.36
C ASP A 126 11.79 -14.73 0.17
N GLU A 127 11.75 -14.18 -1.05
CA GLU A 127 12.01 -12.76 -1.29
C GLU A 127 10.79 -12.02 -1.84
N ILE A 128 10.74 -10.70 -1.60
CA ILE A 128 9.64 -9.84 -2.03
C ILE A 128 10.05 -9.07 -3.28
N TYR A 129 9.53 -9.46 -4.44
CA TYR A 129 9.63 -8.67 -5.67
C TYR A 129 8.64 -7.49 -5.63
N LEU A 130 9.13 -6.29 -5.99
CA LEU A 130 8.32 -5.09 -6.14
C LEU A 130 8.66 -4.36 -7.44
N LYS A 131 7.61 -3.96 -8.17
CA LYS A 131 7.65 -2.93 -9.20
C LYS A 131 7.20 -1.62 -8.55
N VAL A 132 8.08 -0.64 -8.50
CA VAL A 132 7.90 0.59 -7.73
C VAL A 132 8.24 1.82 -8.58
N GLU A 133 7.71 2.98 -8.20
CA GLU A 133 7.93 4.25 -8.89
C GLU A 133 9.41 4.62 -8.97
N ASN A 134 9.83 5.04 -10.16
CA ASN A 134 11.17 5.51 -10.44
C ASN A 134 11.23 7.04 -10.29
N GLU A 135 11.27 7.53 -9.04
CA GLU A 135 11.36 8.98 -8.76
C GLU A 135 12.60 9.64 -9.38
N ASP A 136 13.67 8.88 -9.61
CA ASP A 136 14.90 9.29 -10.31
C ASP A 136 14.73 9.40 -11.85
N ALA A 137 13.56 9.06 -12.40
CA ALA A 137 13.26 9.10 -13.84
C ALA A 137 13.20 10.52 -14.39
N THR A 138 14.37 11.14 -14.58
CA THR A 138 14.48 12.29 -15.49
C THR A 138 13.97 11.85 -16.87
N LYS A 139 13.14 12.69 -17.51
CA LYS A 139 12.30 12.34 -18.67
C LYS A 139 13.05 12.04 -19.98
N GLN A 140 14.33 11.68 -19.90
CA GLN A 140 15.25 11.64 -21.04
C GLN A 140 16.25 10.46 -21.01
N GLU A 141 16.40 9.73 -19.89
CA GLU A 141 17.39 8.62 -19.79
C GLU A 141 16.87 7.28 -19.24
N SER A 142 15.62 7.16 -18.78
CA SER A 142 14.99 5.87 -18.45
C SER A 142 13.70 5.65 -19.22
N GLU A 143 13.61 4.56 -20.00
CA GLU A 143 12.42 4.21 -20.80
C GLU A 143 11.23 3.72 -19.94
N THR A 144 11.43 3.46 -18.65
CA THR A 144 10.41 2.98 -17.72
C THR A 144 10.13 3.99 -16.60
N HIS A 145 8.84 4.19 -16.31
CA HIS A 145 8.36 4.91 -15.12
C HIS A 145 8.60 4.14 -13.81
N TYR A 146 8.88 2.83 -13.91
CA TYR A 146 9.08 1.94 -12.77
C TYR A 146 10.52 1.41 -12.72
N LYS A 147 10.96 1.09 -11.50
CA LYS A 147 12.17 0.32 -11.18
C LYS A 147 11.74 -1.01 -10.55
N GLU A 148 12.42 -2.10 -10.87
CA GLU A 148 12.13 -3.44 -10.35
C GLU A 148 13.18 -3.83 -9.31
N VAL A 149 12.73 -4.23 -8.12
CA VAL A 149 13.58 -4.54 -6.97
C VAL A 149 13.14 -5.83 -6.29
N ILE A 150 14.05 -6.43 -5.53
CA ILE A 150 13.79 -7.54 -4.62
C ILE A 150 14.21 -7.12 -3.21
N LEU A 151 13.40 -7.45 -2.21
CA LEU A 151 13.77 -7.39 -0.78
C LEU A 151 14.16 -8.78 -0.31
N ASP A 152 15.37 -8.90 0.23
CA ASP A 152 16.10 -10.16 0.35
C ASP A 152 16.88 -10.19 1.67
N TYR A 153 16.86 -11.28 2.42
CA TYR A 153 17.55 -11.37 3.71
C TYR A 153 18.96 -11.94 3.59
N LYS A 154 19.95 -11.04 3.55
CA LYS A 154 21.36 -11.39 3.37
C LYS A 154 22.20 -10.94 4.56
N LYS A 155 22.79 -11.92 5.25
CA LYS A 155 23.78 -11.76 6.35
C LYS A 155 23.24 -11.14 7.64
N GLY A 156 21.92 -11.19 7.87
CA GLY A 156 21.29 -10.63 9.07
C GLY A 156 20.64 -9.26 8.88
N GLU A 157 20.40 -8.84 7.64
CA GLU A 157 19.69 -7.61 7.29
C GLU A 157 18.88 -7.81 6.00
N LEU A 158 17.73 -7.13 5.87
CA LEU A 158 16.99 -7.08 4.61
C LEU A 158 17.62 -6.05 3.68
N VAL A 159 18.10 -6.49 2.52
CA VAL A 159 18.73 -5.64 1.50
C VAL A 159 17.78 -5.41 0.32
N VAL A 160 18.00 -4.30 -0.41
CA VAL A 160 17.28 -3.99 -1.65
C VAL A 160 18.18 -4.31 -2.84
N GLU A 161 17.92 -5.42 -3.52
CA GLU A 161 18.61 -5.78 -4.76
C GLU A 161 17.85 -5.23 -5.99
N LYS A 162 18.57 -4.92 -7.07
CA LYS A 162 17.97 -4.44 -8.33
C LYS A 162 17.88 -5.57 -9.35
N VAL A 163 16.67 -5.81 -9.86
CA VAL A 163 16.44 -6.82 -10.91
C VAL A 163 16.93 -6.28 -12.26
N VAL A 164 17.62 -7.11 -13.03
CA VAL A 164 18.03 -6.80 -14.41
C VAL A 164 17.37 -7.79 -15.38
N ARG A 165 16.04 -7.71 -15.44
CA ARG A 165 15.10 -8.54 -16.24
C ARG A 165 15.19 -10.06 -16.02
N PHE A 166 14.09 -10.64 -15.56
CA PHE A 166 13.80 -12.04 -15.83
C PHE A 166 13.59 -12.24 -17.34
N GLU A 167 14.14 -13.30 -17.92
CA GLU A 167 13.74 -13.72 -19.28
C GLU A 167 12.34 -14.34 -19.21
N VAL A 168 11.32 -13.59 -19.67
CA VAL A 168 9.96 -14.11 -19.78
C VAL A 168 9.93 -15.23 -20.80
N GLU A 169 9.85 -16.49 -20.35
CA GLU A 169 9.68 -17.64 -21.23
C GLU A 169 8.40 -17.48 -22.07
N LYS A 170 8.58 -17.43 -23.39
CA LYS A 170 7.47 -17.42 -24.35
C LYS A 170 7.17 -18.85 -24.79
N HIS A 171 6.13 -19.42 -24.20
CA HIS A 171 5.45 -20.61 -24.70
C HIS A 171 4.63 -20.30 -25.97
#